data_AF-A0A7C1DTV8-F1
#
_entry.id   AF-A0A7C1DTV8-F1
#
_cell.length_a   1.000
_cell.length_b   1.000
_cell.length_c   1.000
_cell.angle_alpha   90.00
_cell.angle_beta   90.00
_cell.angle_gamma   90.00
#
_symmetry.space_group_name_H-M   'P 1'
#
loop_
_entity.id
_entity.type
_entity.pdbx_description
1 polymer ?
#
loop_
_entity_poly.entity_id
_entity_poly.type
_entity_poly.pdbx_seq_one_letter_code
_entity_poly.pdbx_strand_id
1 'polypeptide(L)' 'AQQAMLYALLEPIEILKKYESEGKNFERLALMELMKTKPFGAVWDYYCMQEGVPVGESFIEEIQNYEKRELSKR' A
#
# COMPACT_ATOMS: atom_id res chain seq x y z
N ALA A 1 6.55 -3.07 -5.81
CA ALA A 1 7.55 -2.13 -5.23
C ALA A 1 6.90 -0.83 -4.73
N GLN A 2 6.10 -0.14 -5.57
CA GLN A 2 5.50 1.17 -5.21
C GLN A 2 4.60 1.13 -3.97
N GLN A 3 3.73 0.12 -3.83
CA GLN A 3 2.90 -0.05 -2.62
C GLN A 3 3.72 -0.09 -1.33
N ALA A 4 4.81 -0.87 -1.30
CA ALA A 4 5.66 -0.98 -0.12
C ALA A 4 6.38 0.35 0.20
N MET A 5 6.81 1.09 -0.84
CA MET A 5 7.43 2.40 -0.65
C MET A 5 6.43 3.41 -0.07
N LEU A 6 5.19 3.46 -0.60
CA LEU A 6 4.15 4.32 -0.06
C LEU A 6 3.79 3.95 1.38
N TYR A 7 3.71 2.66 1.68
CA TYR A 7 3.46 2.18 3.05
C TYR A 7 4.55 2.67 4.02
N ALA A 8 5.82 2.54 3.63
CA ALA A 8 6.96 3.04 4.41
C ALA A 8 6.93 4.57 4.61
N LEU A 9 6.50 5.33 3.60
CA LEU A 9 6.35 6.80 3.72
C LEU A 9 5.26 7.21 4.71
N LEU A 10 4.28 6.35 4.95
CA LEU A 10 3.19 6.58 5.92
C LEU A 10 3.53 6.10 7.33
N GLU A 11 4.70 5.47 7.53
CA GLU A 11 5.11 5.04 8.86
C GLU A 11 5.46 6.22 9.77
N PRO A 12 5.06 6.18 11.05
CA PRO A 12 5.40 7.22 12.03
C PRO A 12 6.85 7.04 12.53
N ILE A 13 7.82 7.15 11.62
CA ILE A 13 9.24 6.85 11.84
C ILE A 13 9.81 7.63 13.04
N GLU A 14 9.45 8.90 13.19
CA GLU A 14 9.95 9.74 14.29
C GLU A 14 9.46 9.25 15.67
N ILE A 15 8.23 8.73 15.75
CA ILE A 15 7.70 8.13 16.99
C ILE A 15 8.39 6.79 17.25
N LEU A 16 8.60 5.97 16.22
CA LEU A 16 9.28 4.68 16.34
C LEU A 16 10.72 4.84 16.82
N LYS A 17 11.47 5.80 16.25
CA LYS A 17 12.84 6.15 16.69
C LYS A 17 12.87 6.62 18.13
N LYS A 18 11.90 7.45 18.53
CA LYS A 18 11.76 7.92 19.92
C LYS A 18 11.58 6.74 20.88
N TYR A 19 10.63 5.85 20.60
CA TYR A 19 10.40 4.67 21.43
C TYR A 19 11.61 3.74 21.49
N GLU A 20 12.31 3.55 20.38
CA GLU A 20 13.55 2.78 20.34
C GLU A 20 14.63 3.41 21.23
N SER A 21 14.84 4.73 21.15
CA SER A 21 15.83 5.45 21.96
C SER A 21 15.51 5.46 23.46
N GLU A 22 14.22 5.37 23.82
CA GLU A 22 13.73 5.31 25.20
C GLU A 22 13.65 3.88 25.74
N GLY A 23 14.00 2.85 24.95
CA GLY A 23 13.90 1.44 25.35
C GLY A 23 12.46 0.91 25.43
N LYS A 24 11.49 1.63 24.86
CA LYS A 24 10.05 1.32 24.83
C LYS A 24 9.71 0.32 23.73
N ASN A 25 10.27 -0.88 23.86
CA ASN A 25 10.17 -1.92 22.84
C ASN A 25 8.74 -2.42 22.63
N PHE A 26 7.93 -2.44 23.70
CA PHE A 26 6.53 -2.85 23.60
C PHE A 26 5.72 -1.85 22.78
N GLU A 27 5.82 -0.56 23.09
CA GLU A 27 5.08 0.50 22.39
C GLU A 27 5.52 0.62 20.93
N ARG A 28 6.82 0.45 20.65
CA ARG A 28 7.35 0.34 19.29
C ARG A 28 6.69 -0.81 18.53
N LEU A 29 6.68 -2.02 19.10
CA LEU A 29 6.06 -3.18 18.47
C LEU A 29 4.55 -2.99 18.28
N ALA A 30 3.85 -2.52 19.31
CA ALA A 30 2.41 -2.28 19.26
C ALA A 30 2.05 -1.26 18.16
N LEU A 31 2.82 -0.18 18.02
CA LEU A 31 2.59 0.81 16.97
C LEU A 31 2.82 0.22 15.57
N MET A 32 3.87 -0.59 15.39
CA MET A 32 4.12 -1.29 14.11
C MET A 32 3.01 -2.27 13.75
N GLU A 33 2.47 -3.02 14.71
CA GLU A 33 1.35 -3.93 14.46
C GLU A 33 0.06 -3.17 14.14
N LEU A 34 -0.23 -2.07 14.86
CA LEU A 34 -1.40 -1.23 14.59
C LEU A 34 -1.34 -0.56 13.21
N MET A 35 -0.15 -0.29 12.66
CA MET A 35 -0.02 0.23 11.30
C MET A 35 -0.60 -0.73 10.25
N LYS A 36 -0.47 -2.04 10.45
CA LYS A 36 -0.94 -3.06 9.48
C LYS A 36 -2.45 -3.06 9.27
N THR A 37 -3.20 -2.54 10.24
CA THR A 37 -4.68 -2.45 10.19
C THR A 37 -5.19 -1.06 9.84
N LYS A 38 -4.30 -0.08 9.65
CA LYS A 38 -4.69 1.26 9.18
C LYS A 38 -5.23 1.18 7.75
N PRO A 39 -6.06 2.15 7.33
CA PRO A 39 -6.66 2.17 6.00
C PRO A 39 -5.64 2.54 4.89
N PHE A 40 -4.58 1.73 4.74
CA PHE A 40 -3.59 1.88 3.69
C PHE A 40 -4.21 1.73 2.30
N GLY A 41 -5.18 0.82 2.14
CA GLY A 41 -5.90 0.63 0.88
C GLY A 41 -6.49 1.93 0.33
N ALA A 42 -7.13 2.74 1.18
CA ALA A 42 -7.70 4.02 0.76
C ALA A 42 -6.64 5.02 0.25
N VAL A 43 -5.44 5.02 0.84
CA VAL A 43 -4.35 5.89 0.40
C VAL A 43 -3.76 5.40 -0.93
N TRP A 44 -3.59 4.09 -1.06
CA TRP A 44 -3.14 3.46 -2.31
C TRP A 44 -4.13 3.69 -3.45
N ASP A 45 -5.42 3.51 -3.20
CA ASP A 45 -6.48 3.69 -4.18
C ASP A 45 -6.54 5.14 -4.68
N TYR A 46 -6.38 6.11 -3.77
CA TYR A 46 -6.29 7.52 -4.14
C TYR A 46 -5.06 7.82 -4.99
N TYR A 47 -3.91 7.24 -4.67
CA TYR A 47 -2.70 7.36 -5.48
C TYR A 47 -2.92 6.82 -6.91
N CYS A 48 -3.49 5.62 -7.04
CA CYS A 48 -3.84 5.04 -8.34
C CYS A 48 -4.79 5.95 -9.15
N MET A 49 -5.80 6.52 -8.49
CA MET A 49 -6.74 7.44 -9.13
C MET A 49 -6.06 8.72 -9.63
N GLN A 50 -5.11 9.29 -8.86
CA GLN A 50 -4.35 10.49 -9.27
C GLN A 50 -3.44 10.21 -10.46
N GLU A 51 -2.84 9.03 -10.52
CA GLU A 51 -1.98 8.60 -11.63
C GLU A 51 -2.77 8.11 -12.86
N GLY A 52 -4.11 8.11 -12.80
CA GLY A 52 -4.97 7.70 -13.91
C GLY A 52 -4.89 6.20 -14.23
N VAL A 53 -4.48 5.37 -13.26
CA VAL A 53 -4.41 3.90 -13.40
C VAL A 53 -5.59 3.23 -12.71
N PRO A 54 -5.95 1.98 -13.09
CA PRO A 54 -7.05 1.27 -12.46
C PRO A 54 -6.81 1.06 -10.96
N VAL A 55 -7.87 1.22 -10.18
CA VAL A 55 -7.88 1.14 -8.71
C VAL A 55 -8.32 -0.25 -8.26
N GLY A 56 -7.72 -0.76 -7.18
CA GLY A 56 -8.13 -2.03 -6.57
C GLY A 56 -8.12 -3.18 -7.56
N GLU A 57 -9.24 -3.89 -7.69
CA GLU A 57 -9.38 -5.06 -8.58
C GLU A 57 -9.78 -4.69 -10.02
N SER A 58 -10.01 -3.40 -10.32
CA SER A 58 -10.49 -2.99 -11.66
C SER A 58 -9.50 -3.29 -12.79
N PHE A 59 -8.20 -3.40 -12.48
CA PHE A 59 -7.19 -3.83 -13.48
C PHE A 59 -7.45 -5.27 -13.98
N ILE A 60 -8.10 -6.13 -13.19
CA ILE A 60 -8.39 -7.52 -13.57
C ILE A 60 -9.32 -7.54 -14.79
N GLU A 61 -10.36 -6.72 -14.78
CA GLU A 61 -11.30 -6.61 -15.90
C GLU A 61 -10.60 -6.08 -17.17
N GLU A 62 -9.72 -5.10 -17.01
CA GLU A 62 -8.95 -4.54 -18.13
C GLU A 62 -8.04 -5.60 -18.78
N ILE A 63 -7.33 -6.38 -17.96
CA ILE A 63 -6.48 -7.47 -18.45
C ILE A 63 -7.30 -8.57 -19.13
N GLN A 64 -8.41 -9.01 -18.52
CA GLN A 64 -9.30 -10.02 -19.12
C GLN A 64 -9.87 -9.56 -20.47
N ASN A 65 -10.20 -8.28 -20.60
CA ASN A 65 -10.66 -7.70 -21.86
C ASN A 65 -9.55 -7.67 -22.91
N TYR A 66 -8.32 -7.33 -22.51
CA TYR A 66 -7.16 -7.38 -23.39
C TYR A 66 -6.87 -8.80 -23.88
N GLU A 67 -6.92 -9.80 -22.99
CA GLU A 67 -6.71 -11.21 -23.33
C GLU A 67 -7.68 -11.70 -24.41
N LYS A 68 -8.98 -11.40 -24.25
CA LYS A 68 -10.01 -11.78 -25.22
C LYS A 68 -9.84 -11.07 -26.56
N ARG A 69 -9.43 -9.81 -26.57
CA ARG A 69 -9.36 -8.99 -27.79
C ARG A 69 -8.10 -9.25 -28.61
N GLU A 70 -6.97 -9.46 -27.95
CA GLU A 70 -5.65 -9.48 -28.62
C GLU A 70 -4.93 -10.81 -28.46
N LEU A 71 -4.77 -11.32 -27.24
CA LEU A 71 -4.00 -12.57 -27.00
C LEU A 71 -4.69 -13.81 -27.59
N SER A 72 -6.02 -13.83 -27.64
CA SER A 72 -6.80 -14.94 -28.25
C SER A 72 -6.60 -15.11 -29.77
N LYS A 73 -6.04 -14.08 -30.43
CA LYS A 73 -5.77 -14.06 -31.88
C LYS A 73 -4.31 -14.38 -32.22
N ARG A 74 -3.47 -14.63 -31.21
CA ARG A 74 -2.06 -15.00 -31.35
C ARG A 74 -1.88 -16.51 -31.24
#